data_AF-A0A2R6WL75-F1
#
_entry.id   AF-A0A2R6WL75-F1
#
_cell.length_a   1.000
_cell.length_b   1.000
_cell.length_c   1.000
_cell.angle_alpha   90.00
_cell.angle_beta   90.00
_cell.angle_gamma   90.00
#
_symmetry.space_group_name_H-M   'P 1'
#
loop_
_entity.id
_entity.type
_entity.pdbx_description
1 polymer ?
#
loop_
_entity_poly.entity_id
_entity_poly.type
_entity_poly.pdbx_seq_one_letter_code
_entity_poly.pdbx_strand_id
1 'polypeptide(L)'
;MVKHSLFQAAFVEGDDRPPSLRKQASLKEDVILRAFPRKNTGKIWCKKERKVGLVPSIVFEQENGHLGGNKELISVEKKQLENIVNKIGQTFFLSRTYDLEIYDKPGGELQKKEKVLPRTIHLHSASDELLNVTFIRAPPSAKLKVGIPLVFIGEDSCPGIRKGGYVNTMKRVVPFVCPADAIPPFLEVDLSTLDVGHKILLRDLKVDPRLQLCHTDSSLPILKIMGTRSMEEAAVPAK
;
A
#
# COMPACT_ATOMS: atom_id res chain seq x y z
N MET A 1 16.48 -38.59 -50.90
CA MET A 1 16.21 -39.05 -49.52
C MET A 1 16.32 -37.85 -48.58
N VAL A 2 15.15 -37.29 -48.26
CA VAL A 2 14.95 -36.09 -47.44
C VAL A 2 14.96 -36.52 -45.97
N LYS A 3 15.79 -35.90 -45.13
CA LYS A 3 15.68 -36.04 -43.67
C LYS A 3 15.02 -34.77 -43.13
N HIS A 4 13.75 -34.93 -42.79
CA HIS A 4 12.88 -33.94 -42.17
C HIS A 4 13.33 -33.61 -40.75
N SER A 5 13.10 -32.34 -40.41
CA SER A 5 13.13 -31.75 -39.08
C SER A 5 12.17 -32.45 -38.12
N LEU A 6 12.64 -32.71 -36.90
CA LEU A 6 11.80 -32.89 -35.72
C LEU A 6 12.07 -31.72 -34.79
N PHE A 7 11.30 -30.64 -35.00
CA PHE A 7 11.07 -29.60 -34.02
C PHE A 7 10.09 -30.16 -33.00
N GLN A 8 10.57 -30.43 -31.79
CA GLN A 8 9.72 -30.80 -30.67
C GLN A 8 9.28 -29.49 -29.99
N ALA A 9 8.10 -29.00 -30.37
CA ALA A 9 7.45 -27.87 -29.74
C ALA A 9 6.98 -28.30 -28.34
N ALA A 10 7.70 -27.86 -27.31
CA ALA A 10 7.22 -27.91 -25.95
C ALA A 10 6.10 -26.87 -25.78
N PHE A 11 4.92 -27.38 -25.46
CA PHE A 11 3.73 -26.65 -25.06
C PHE A 11 4.10 -25.68 -23.92
N VAL A 12 4.16 -24.38 -24.22
CA VAL A 12 4.19 -23.33 -23.20
C VAL A 12 2.75 -23.14 -22.76
N GLU A 13 2.39 -23.69 -21.61
CA GLU A 13 1.09 -23.41 -20.98
C GLU A 13 0.95 -21.91 -20.81
N GLY A 14 -0.07 -21.37 -21.47
CA GLY A 14 -0.48 -19.98 -21.39
C GLY A 14 -0.82 -19.64 -19.95
N ASP A 15 -0.08 -18.67 -19.42
CA ASP A 15 -0.32 -18.06 -18.12
C ASP A 15 -1.62 -17.23 -18.18
N ASP A 16 -2.77 -17.91 -18.13
CA ASP A 16 -4.13 -17.36 -18.12
C ASP A 16 -4.49 -16.74 -16.75
N ARG A 17 -3.67 -15.80 -16.30
CA ARG A 17 -4.01 -14.91 -15.17
C ARG A 17 -4.65 -13.62 -15.70
N PRO A 18 -5.75 -13.13 -15.09
CA PRO A 18 -6.45 -11.95 -15.57
C PRO A 18 -5.53 -10.72 -15.66
N PRO A 19 -5.63 -9.91 -16.72
CA PRO A 19 -4.67 -8.84 -17.05
C PRO A 19 -4.64 -7.66 -16.07
N SER A 20 -5.53 -7.61 -15.08
CA SER A 20 -5.67 -6.48 -14.15
C SER A 20 -4.55 -6.38 -13.10
N LEU A 21 -3.94 -7.51 -12.69
CA LEU A 21 -2.88 -7.54 -11.67
C LEU A 21 -1.47 -7.37 -12.27
N ARG A 22 -1.23 -7.87 -13.49
CA ARG A 22 0.08 -7.73 -14.19
C ARG A 22 0.48 -6.27 -14.41
N LYS A 23 -0.48 -5.35 -14.52
CA LYS A 23 -0.22 -3.91 -14.70
C LYS A 23 0.12 -3.16 -13.40
N GLN A 24 -0.05 -3.79 -12.23
CA GLN A 24 0.21 -3.18 -10.93
C GLN A 24 1.58 -3.57 -10.34
N ALA A 25 2.15 -4.70 -10.79
CA ALA A 25 3.45 -5.18 -10.33
C ALA A 25 4.65 -4.37 -10.88
N SER A 26 4.49 -3.61 -11.97
CA SER A 26 5.59 -2.91 -12.65
C SER A 26 5.66 -1.39 -12.43
N LEU A 27 5.10 -0.85 -11.35
CA LEU A 27 5.17 0.58 -11.07
C LEU A 27 6.10 0.87 -9.90
N LYS A 28 7.39 0.53 -10.05
CA LYS A 28 8.48 1.29 -9.40
C LYS A 28 8.80 2.50 -10.29
N GLU A 29 7.80 3.33 -10.54
CA GLU A 29 8.03 4.64 -11.15
C GLU A 29 8.38 5.60 -10.02
N ASP A 30 9.52 6.26 -10.09
CA ASP A 30 9.84 7.31 -9.11
C ASP A 30 8.90 8.49 -9.37
N VAL A 31 7.83 8.57 -8.57
CA VAL A 31 6.83 9.62 -8.68
C VAL A 31 7.34 10.84 -7.93
N ILE A 32 7.52 11.93 -8.66
CA ILE A 32 8.01 13.20 -8.14
C ILE A 32 6.84 14.01 -7.59
N LEU A 33 6.94 14.41 -6.32
CA LEU A 33 6.02 15.30 -5.64
C LEU A 33 6.64 16.70 -5.56
N ARG A 34 5.93 17.70 -6.10
CA ARG A 34 6.37 19.09 -6.03
C ARG A 34 5.85 19.75 -4.76
N ALA A 35 6.76 20.38 -4.03
CA ALA A 35 6.46 21.06 -2.79
C ALA A 35 7.11 22.45 -2.71
N PHE A 36 6.53 23.31 -1.86
CA PHE A 36 7.00 24.65 -1.59
C PHE A 36 7.22 24.83 -0.08
N PRO A 37 8.29 25.48 0.37
CA PRO A 37 8.53 25.72 1.79
C PRO A 37 7.48 26.67 2.33
N ARG A 38 7.06 26.43 3.58
CA ARG A 38 6.02 27.23 4.24
C ARG A 38 6.54 27.87 5.52
N LYS A 39 6.39 29.19 5.62
CA LYS A 39 6.74 29.96 6.83
C LYS A 39 5.58 30.05 7.84
N ASN A 40 4.36 30.17 7.34
CA ASN A 40 3.19 30.47 8.16
C ASN A 40 2.47 29.20 8.62
N THR A 41 1.93 29.21 9.84
CA THR A 41 1.23 28.06 10.44
C THR A 41 -0.16 28.45 10.92
N GLY A 42 -1.01 27.46 11.21
CA GLY A 42 -2.33 27.66 11.80
C GLY A 42 -3.50 27.60 10.82
N LYS A 43 -4.71 27.57 11.39
CA LYS A 43 -5.97 27.25 10.69
C LYS A 43 -6.27 28.18 9.51
N ILE A 44 -6.02 29.49 9.67
CA ILE A 44 -6.35 30.51 8.67
C ILE A 44 -5.45 30.37 7.44
N TRP A 45 -4.15 30.22 7.64
CA TRP A 45 -3.17 30.05 6.57
C TRP A 45 -3.39 28.74 5.81
N CYS A 46 -3.58 27.63 6.52
CA CYS A 46 -3.91 26.35 5.90
C CYS A 46 -5.19 26.41 5.05
N LYS A 47 -6.19 27.21 5.45
CA LYS A 47 -7.42 27.40 4.67
C LYS A 47 -7.17 28.21 3.40
N LYS A 48 -6.31 29.23 3.46
CA LYS A 48 -5.92 30.02 2.28
C LYS A 48 -5.12 29.18 1.29
N GLU A 49 -4.16 28.39 1.76
CA GLU A 49 -3.35 27.49 0.91
C GLU A 49 -4.23 26.49 0.15
N ARG A 50 -5.18 25.86 0.85
CA ARG A 50 -6.13 24.93 0.23
C ARG A 50 -7.00 25.57 -0.84
N LYS A 51 -7.38 26.85 -0.68
CA LYS A 51 -8.12 27.60 -1.71
C LYS A 51 -7.30 27.84 -2.97
N VAL A 52 -5.98 27.97 -2.85
CA VAL A 52 -5.05 28.15 -3.98
C VAL A 52 -4.69 26.82 -4.63
N GLY A 53 -5.16 25.68 -4.09
CA GLY A 53 -4.84 24.35 -4.61
C GLY A 53 -3.53 23.78 -4.07
N LEU A 54 -3.08 24.25 -2.90
CA LEU A 54 -1.95 23.70 -2.17
C LEU A 54 -2.42 22.95 -0.92
N VAL A 55 -1.87 21.76 -0.68
CA VAL A 55 -2.14 20.96 0.51
C VAL A 55 -1.05 21.24 1.54
N PRO A 56 -1.39 21.74 2.74
CA PRO A 56 -0.42 21.96 3.79
C PRO A 56 0.10 20.62 4.32
N SER A 57 1.40 20.46 4.33
CA SER A 57 2.10 19.21 4.65
C SER A 57 3.28 19.43 5.58
N ILE A 58 3.74 18.34 6.17
CA ILE A 58 4.87 18.36 7.11
C ILE A 58 5.79 17.21 6.76
N VAL A 59 7.09 17.48 6.67
CA VAL A 59 8.13 16.47 6.57
C VAL A 59 8.79 16.37 7.93
N PHE A 60 8.71 15.19 8.54
CA PHE A 60 9.44 14.87 9.76
C PHE A 60 10.75 14.18 9.43
N GLU A 61 11.78 14.50 10.20
CA GLU A 61 12.93 13.64 10.33
C GLU A 61 12.56 12.33 11.04
N GLN A 62 13.49 11.39 11.01
CA GLN A 62 13.33 10.11 11.66
C GLN A 62 14.22 10.05 12.88
N GLU A 63 13.62 9.68 14.00
CA GLU A 63 14.34 9.20 15.16
C GLU A 63 13.89 7.75 15.40
N ASN A 64 14.81 6.80 15.21
CA ASN A 64 14.55 5.37 15.46
C ASN A 64 13.29 4.80 14.79
N GLY A 65 13.00 5.20 13.55
CA GLY A 65 11.85 4.71 12.77
C GLY A 65 10.48 5.26 13.20
N HIS A 66 10.46 6.28 14.07
CA HIS A 66 9.26 7.01 14.51
C HIS A 66 9.30 8.49 14.07
N LEU A 67 8.19 9.21 14.27
CA LEU A 67 8.19 10.68 14.13
C LEU A 67 9.07 11.26 15.25
N GLY A 68 10.24 11.76 14.91
CA GLY A 68 11.15 12.41 15.86
C GLY A 68 12.09 13.38 15.15
N GLY A 69 12.57 14.39 15.87
CA GLY A 69 13.49 15.39 15.35
C GLY A 69 12.85 16.61 14.69
N ASN A 70 13.57 17.22 13.74
CA ASN A 70 13.17 18.47 13.10
C ASN A 70 11.95 18.27 12.19
N LYS A 71 11.08 19.29 12.16
CA LYS A 71 9.93 19.33 11.27
C LYS A 71 10.13 20.44 10.24
N GLU A 72 9.98 20.08 8.98
CA GLU A 72 10.01 21.01 7.86
C GLU A 72 8.57 21.19 7.35
N LEU A 73 8.12 22.44 7.34
CA LEU A 73 6.78 22.78 6.89
C LEU A 73 6.80 23.02 5.40
N ILE A 74 5.99 22.26 4.68
CA ILE A 74 5.92 22.32 3.23
C ILE A 74 4.46 22.41 2.77
N SER A 75 4.25 22.81 1.53
CA SER A 75 2.96 22.77 0.87
C SER A 75 3.10 22.01 -0.44
N VAL A 76 2.31 20.96 -0.63
CA VAL A 76 2.37 20.10 -1.82
C VAL A 76 1.24 20.47 -2.78
N GLU A 77 1.45 20.32 -4.08
CA GLU A 77 0.41 20.57 -5.08
C GLU A 77 -0.78 19.61 -4.93
N LYS A 78 -2.00 20.14 -4.73
CA LYS A 78 -3.23 19.35 -4.50
C LYS A 78 -3.53 18.40 -5.65
N LYS A 79 -3.49 18.91 -6.89
CA LYS A 79 -3.82 18.14 -8.09
C LYS A 79 -2.92 16.91 -8.26
N GLN A 80 -1.63 17.04 -7.95
CA GLN A 80 -0.69 15.92 -8.03
C GLN A 80 -1.07 14.83 -7.02
N LEU A 81 -1.30 15.21 -5.76
CA LEU A 81 -1.68 14.26 -4.71
C LEU A 81 -3.03 13.60 -4.99
N GLU A 82 -4.05 14.36 -5.40
CA GLU A 82 -5.37 13.80 -5.71
C GLU A 82 -5.29 12.80 -6.85
N ASN A 83 -4.55 13.11 -7.91
CA ASN A 83 -4.34 12.18 -9.02
C ASN A 83 -3.68 10.88 -8.58
N ILE A 84 -2.69 10.95 -7.70
CA ILE A 84 -1.98 9.75 -7.21
C ILE A 84 -2.91 8.94 -6.29
N VAL A 85 -3.54 9.60 -5.31
CA VAL A 85 -4.43 8.95 -4.33
C VAL A 85 -5.65 8.34 -5.01
N ASN A 86 -6.23 8.99 -6.02
CA ASN A 86 -7.38 8.46 -6.75
C ASN A 86 -6.99 7.28 -7.66
N LYS A 87 -5.77 7.27 -8.22
CA LYS A 87 -5.30 6.18 -9.09
C LYS A 87 -4.90 4.93 -8.32
N ILE A 88 -4.15 5.09 -7.24
CA ILE A 88 -3.53 3.97 -6.52
C ILE A 88 -4.32 3.63 -5.24
N GLY A 89 -5.09 4.57 -4.70
CA GLY A 89 -5.80 4.42 -3.43
C GLY A 89 -4.96 4.86 -2.23
N GLN A 90 -5.64 5.18 -1.13
CA GLN A 90 -5.04 5.73 0.08
C GLN A 90 -4.02 4.79 0.72
N THR A 91 -4.36 3.51 0.82
CA THR A 91 -3.52 2.50 1.49
C THR A 91 -2.20 2.29 0.76
N PHE A 92 -2.25 2.19 -0.57
CA PHE A 92 -1.08 2.01 -1.41
C PHE A 92 -0.24 3.28 -1.50
N PHE A 93 -0.86 4.46 -1.38
CA PHE A 93 -0.13 5.71 -1.26
C PHE A 93 0.74 5.74 0.01
N LEU A 94 0.24 5.24 1.14
CA LEU A 94 0.97 5.18 2.41
C LEU A 94 2.09 4.12 2.45
N SER A 95 2.04 3.11 1.58
CA SER A 95 3.05 2.05 1.51
C SER A 95 4.19 2.32 0.52
N ARG A 96 4.17 3.44 -0.21
CA ARG A 96 5.14 3.74 -1.28
C ARG A 96 6.01 4.95 -0.95
N THR A 97 7.27 4.90 -1.36
CA THR A 97 8.20 6.03 -1.28
C THR A 97 8.06 6.93 -2.50
N TYR A 98 8.24 8.24 -2.29
CA TYR A 98 8.13 9.28 -3.30
C TYR A 98 9.36 10.19 -3.25
N ASP A 99 9.73 10.73 -4.41
CA ASP A 99 10.76 11.75 -4.49
C ASP A 99 10.11 13.12 -4.28
N LEU A 100 10.47 13.81 -3.20
CA LEU A 100 9.99 15.15 -2.90
C LEU A 100 10.98 16.18 -3.43
N GLU A 101 10.49 17.08 -4.29
CA GLU A 101 11.24 18.22 -4.81
C GLU A 101 10.68 19.51 -4.21
N ILE A 102 11.53 20.21 -3.45
CA ILE A 102 11.19 21.47 -2.79
C ILE A 102 11.70 22.62 -3.67
N TYR A 103 10.76 23.42 -4.19
CA TYR A 103 11.00 24.61 -4.99
C TYR A 103 10.75 25.86 -4.16
N ASP A 104 11.48 26.96 -4.40
CA ASP A 104 11.27 28.21 -3.65
C ASP A 104 9.85 28.79 -3.87
N LYS A 105 9.41 28.77 -5.13
CA LYS A 105 8.11 29.31 -5.59
C LYS A 105 7.58 28.48 -6.76
N PRO A 106 6.27 28.58 -7.08
CA PRO A 106 5.72 27.96 -8.28
C PRO A 106 6.48 28.42 -9.54
N GLY A 107 7.18 27.49 -10.21
CA GLY A 107 8.04 27.77 -11.38
C GLY A 107 9.43 28.33 -11.06
N GLY A 108 9.84 28.32 -9.78
CA GLY A 108 11.18 28.73 -9.35
C GLY A 108 12.22 27.61 -9.43
N GLU A 109 13.39 27.88 -8.85
CA GLU A 109 14.51 26.93 -8.82
C GLU A 109 14.31 25.82 -7.77
N LEU A 110 14.88 24.65 -8.05
CA LEU A 110 14.91 23.51 -7.14
C LEU A 110 15.90 23.78 -6.00
N GLN A 111 15.42 23.82 -4.76
CA GLN A 111 16.28 23.99 -3.58
C GLN A 111 16.77 22.64 -3.05
N LYS A 112 15.89 21.65 -3.01
CA LYS A 112 16.15 20.39 -2.32
C LYS A 112 15.41 19.22 -2.96
N LYS A 113 16.07 18.07 -3.01
CA LYS A 113 15.44 16.80 -3.39
C LYS A 113 15.67 15.77 -2.29
N GLU A 114 14.60 15.15 -1.81
CA GLU A 114 14.65 14.16 -0.74
C GLU A 114 13.66 13.02 -1.00
N LYS A 115 14.02 11.80 -0.59
CA LYS A 115 13.08 10.67 -0.62
C LYS A 115 12.22 10.68 0.64
N VAL A 116 10.90 10.58 0.48
CA VAL A 116 9.94 10.63 1.59
C VAL A 116 8.94 9.48 1.52
N LEU A 117 8.45 9.08 2.70
CA LEU A 117 7.37 8.13 2.88
C LEU A 117 6.14 8.86 3.46
N PRO A 118 4.96 8.79 2.83
CA PRO A 118 3.74 9.31 3.43
C PRO A 118 3.33 8.45 4.63
N ARG A 119 3.09 9.10 5.77
CA ARG A 119 2.73 8.42 7.02
C ARG A 119 1.24 8.41 7.26
N THR A 120 0.61 9.57 7.08
CA THR A 120 -0.81 9.79 7.37
C THR A 120 -1.37 10.76 6.35
N ILE A 121 -2.57 10.45 5.87
CA ILE A 121 -3.39 11.34 5.06
C ILE A 121 -4.61 11.72 5.90
N HIS A 122 -4.95 13.01 5.88
CA HIS A 122 -6.20 13.51 6.42
C HIS A 122 -7.09 13.96 5.27
N LEU A 123 -8.26 13.34 5.17
CA LEU A 123 -9.30 13.69 4.21
C LEU A 123 -10.44 14.41 4.92
N HIS A 124 -11.15 15.25 4.16
CA HIS A 124 -12.39 15.85 4.62
C HIS A 124 -13.51 14.80 4.55
N SER A 125 -14.20 14.57 5.67
CA SER A 125 -15.16 13.46 5.80
C SER A 125 -16.36 13.50 4.85
N ALA A 126 -16.72 14.67 4.31
CA ALA A 126 -17.88 14.83 3.45
C ALA A 126 -17.54 15.03 1.97
N SER A 127 -16.33 15.51 1.67
CA SER A 127 -15.93 15.90 0.30
C SER A 127 -14.73 15.11 -0.21
N ASP A 128 -14.17 14.22 0.60
CA ASP A 128 -12.94 13.46 0.34
C ASP A 128 -11.75 14.33 -0.11
N GLU A 129 -11.78 15.63 0.21
CA GLU A 129 -10.70 16.55 -0.13
C GLU A 129 -9.49 16.33 0.79
N LEU A 130 -8.29 16.33 0.21
CA LEU A 130 -7.03 16.26 0.95
C LEU A 130 -6.83 17.51 1.82
N LEU A 131 -6.89 17.33 3.14
CA LEU A 131 -6.70 18.39 4.13
C LEU A 131 -5.25 18.56 4.54
N ASN A 132 -4.55 17.44 4.74
CA ASN A 132 -3.16 17.40 5.17
C ASN A 132 -2.54 16.05 4.80
N VAL A 133 -1.26 16.07 4.46
CA VAL A 133 -0.44 14.86 4.35
C VAL A 133 0.82 15.04 5.18
N THR A 134 1.12 14.03 5.98
CA THR A 134 2.34 13.96 6.78
C THR A 134 3.32 13.01 6.11
N PHE A 135 4.56 13.47 5.93
CA PHE A 135 5.65 12.73 5.34
C PHE A 135 6.75 12.50 6.36
N ILE A 136 7.51 11.43 6.16
CA ILE A 136 8.71 11.14 6.93
C ILE A 136 9.85 10.95 5.93
N ARG A 137 11.02 11.56 6.17
CA ARG A 137 12.20 11.36 5.31
C ARG A 137 12.63 9.90 5.31
N ALA A 138 12.81 9.30 4.15
CA ALA A 138 13.07 7.87 3.97
C ALA A 138 14.42 7.64 3.29
N PRO A 139 15.55 7.83 3.99
CA PRO A 139 16.86 7.50 3.43
C PRO A 139 16.97 5.97 3.23
N PRO A 140 17.76 5.50 2.25
CA PRO A 140 17.85 4.10 1.83
C PRO A 140 18.03 3.09 2.98
N SER A 141 18.86 3.45 3.97
CA SER A 141 19.25 2.59 5.09
C SER A 141 18.33 2.68 6.32
N ALA A 142 17.37 3.61 6.36
CA ALA A 142 16.56 3.79 7.55
C ALA A 142 15.47 2.72 7.68
N LYS A 143 15.27 2.23 8.91
CA LYS A 143 14.22 1.28 9.27
C LYS A 143 12.90 2.02 9.48
N LEU A 144 11.92 1.76 8.62
CA LEU A 144 10.63 2.44 8.60
C LEU A 144 9.54 1.49 9.04
N LYS A 145 8.64 1.99 9.90
CA LYS A 145 7.38 1.30 10.21
C LYS A 145 6.36 1.62 9.13
N VAL A 146 6.06 0.68 8.23
CA VAL A 146 5.16 0.86 7.09
C VAL A 146 3.97 -0.08 7.19
N GLY A 147 2.77 0.41 6.89
CA GLY A 147 1.60 -0.44 6.73
C GLY A 147 1.52 -0.94 5.29
N ILE A 148 1.75 -2.23 5.07
CA ILE A 148 1.73 -2.80 3.72
C ILE A 148 0.33 -3.37 3.44
N PRO A 149 -0.31 -2.98 2.31
CA PRO A 149 -1.60 -3.51 1.92
C PRO A 149 -1.50 -4.97 1.50
N LEU A 150 -2.56 -5.72 1.81
CA LEU A 150 -2.76 -7.09 1.33
C LEU A 150 -3.69 -7.09 0.12
N VAL A 151 -3.30 -7.83 -0.92
CA VAL A 151 -4.10 -8.07 -2.12
C VAL A 151 -4.43 -9.56 -2.15
N PHE A 152 -5.72 -9.87 -2.20
CA PHE A 152 -6.18 -11.26 -2.22
C PHE A 152 -6.31 -11.74 -3.67
N ILE A 153 -5.76 -12.91 -3.96
CA ILE A 153 -5.81 -13.55 -5.26
C ILE A 153 -6.50 -14.91 -5.15
N GLY A 154 -7.08 -15.39 -6.25
CA GLY A 154 -7.73 -16.70 -6.28
C GLY A 154 -9.11 -16.77 -5.62
N GLU A 155 -9.77 -15.63 -5.43
CA GLU A 155 -11.15 -15.56 -4.90
C GLU A 155 -12.13 -16.41 -5.74
N ASP A 156 -12.05 -16.33 -7.08
CA ASP A 156 -12.96 -17.07 -7.96
C ASP A 156 -12.79 -18.60 -7.89
N SER A 157 -11.54 -19.06 -7.69
CA SER A 157 -11.19 -20.48 -7.61
C SER A 157 -11.44 -21.09 -6.22
N CYS A 158 -11.65 -20.25 -5.21
CA CYS A 158 -11.68 -20.68 -3.81
C CYS A 158 -12.89 -21.61 -3.54
N PRO A 159 -12.68 -22.85 -3.07
CA PRO A 159 -13.77 -23.79 -2.83
C PRO A 159 -14.72 -23.29 -1.74
N GLY A 160 -14.21 -22.58 -0.73
CA GLY A 160 -15.03 -21.96 0.31
C GLY A 160 -16.04 -20.93 -0.22
N ILE A 161 -15.64 -20.13 -1.21
CA ILE A 161 -16.51 -19.12 -1.84
C ILE A 161 -17.48 -19.80 -2.81
N ARG A 162 -17.01 -20.76 -3.61
CA ARG A 162 -17.86 -21.54 -4.53
C ARG A 162 -18.96 -22.33 -3.82
N LYS A 163 -18.71 -22.77 -2.58
CA LYS A 163 -19.71 -23.40 -1.70
C LYS A 163 -20.71 -22.40 -1.12
N GLY A 164 -20.67 -21.12 -1.49
CA GLY A 164 -21.59 -20.08 -0.98
C GLY A 164 -21.10 -19.38 0.29
N GLY A 165 -19.84 -19.61 0.70
CA GLY A 165 -19.19 -18.83 1.75
C GLY A 165 -18.79 -17.43 1.27
N TYR A 166 -18.46 -16.55 2.22
CA TYR A 166 -17.94 -15.22 1.92
C TYR A 166 -16.63 -14.97 2.68
N VAL A 167 -15.80 -14.11 2.10
CA VAL A 167 -14.52 -13.72 2.68
C VAL A 167 -14.75 -12.64 3.75
N ASN A 168 -14.35 -12.94 4.98
CA ASN A 168 -14.28 -11.96 6.05
C ASN A 168 -12.83 -11.49 6.25
N THR A 169 -12.50 -10.35 5.68
CA THR A 169 -11.19 -9.70 5.85
C THR A 169 -11.15 -8.91 7.16
N MET A 170 -10.39 -9.38 8.14
CA MET A 170 -10.20 -8.69 9.43
C MET A 170 -9.14 -7.60 9.34
N LYS A 171 -8.07 -7.84 8.57
CA LYS A 171 -6.98 -6.87 8.35
C LYS A 171 -6.68 -6.75 6.86
N ARG A 172 -6.78 -5.52 6.33
CA ARG A 172 -6.36 -5.16 4.97
C ARG A 172 -4.93 -4.65 4.89
N VAL A 173 -4.38 -4.24 6.04
CA VAL A 173 -3.06 -3.63 6.15
C VAL A 173 -2.33 -4.27 7.32
N VAL A 174 -1.08 -4.64 7.10
CA VAL A 174 -0.22 -5.21 8.14
C VAL A 174 0.99 -4.29 8.35
N PRO A 175 1.27 -3.87 9.59
CA PRO A 175 2.44 -3.04 9.88
C PRO A 175 3.72 -3.89 9.94
N PHE A 176 4.70 -3.50 9.12
CA PHE A 176 6.04 -4.08 9.08
C PHE A 176 7.11 -3.01 9.38
N VAL A 177 8.25 -3.44 9.90
CA VAL A 177 9.49 -2.67 9.95
C VAL A 177 10.36 -3.15 8.80
N CYS A 178 10.73 -2.24 7.89
CA CYS A 178 11.56 -2.55 6.73
C CYS A 178 12.46 -1.37 6.36
N PRO A 179 13.61 -1.62 5.70
CA PRO A 179 14.40 -0.54 5.13
C PRO A 179 13.64 0.12 3.98
N ALA A 180 13.85 1.41 3.76
CA ALA A 180 13.15 2.21 2.75
C ALA A 180 13.24 1.62 1.32
N ASP A 181 14.36 0.96 0.99
CA ASP A 181 14.58 0.37 -0.34
C ASP A 181 13.82 -0.93 -0.60
N ALA A 182 13.44 -1.64 0.46
CA ALA A 182 12.83 -2.97 0.39
C ALA A 182 11.32 -2.96 0.67
N ILE A 183 10.68 -1.79 0.69
CA ILE A 183 9.24 -1.69 0.91
C ILE A 183 8.51 -2.25 -0.33
N PRO A 184 7.76 -3.37 -0.21
CA PRO A 184 6.96 -3.86 -1.30
C PRO A 184 5.70 -3.00 -1.47
N PRO A 185 5.19 -2.83 -2.69
CA PRO A 185 3.97 -2.05 -2.92
C PRO A 185 2.74 -2.72 -2.30
N PHE A 186 2.67 -4.05 -2.33
CA PHE A 186 1.61 -4.88 -1.75
C PHE A 186 2.13 -6.29 -1.46
N LEU A 187 1.38 -7.05 -0.65
CA LEU A 187 1.60 -8.47 -0.43
C LEU A 187 0.42 -9.27 -0.97
N GLU A 188 0.71 -10.26 -1.81
CA GLU A 188 -0.29 -11.17 -2.36
C GLU A 188 -0.61 -12.29 -1.39
N VAL A 189 -1.90 -12.56 -1.20
CA VAL A 189 -2.42 -13.62 -0.34
C VAL A 189 -3.31 -14.51 -1.16
N ASP A 190 -2.91 -15.77 -1.30
CA ASP A 190 -3.62 -16.77 -2.10
C ASP A 190 -4.76 -17.42 -1.31
N LEU A 191 -5.96 -17.37 -1.88
CA LEU A 191 -7.19 -17.95 -1.31
C LEU A 191 -7.66 -19.21 -2.03
N SER A 192 -6.99 -19.61 -3.13
CA SER A 192 -7.45 -20.66 -4.04
C SER A 192 -7.67 -22.02 -3.38
N THR A 193 -6.92 -22.34 -2.32
CA THR A 193 -6.96 -23.64 -1.63
C THR A 193 -7.80 -23.65 -0.36
N LEU A 194 -8.43 -22.54 0.01
CA LEU A 194 -9.11 -22.41 1.30
C LEU A 194 -10.56 -22.89 1.28
N ASP A 195 -10.93 -23.69 2.28
CA ASP A 195 -12.30 -24.13 2.53
C ASP A 195 -13.04 -23.26 3.55
N VAL A 196 -14.36 -23.47 3.67
CA VAL A 196 -15.21 -22.78 4.65
C VAL A 196 -14.70 -23.04 6.07
N GLY A 197 -14.59 -21.99 6.89
CA GLY A 197 -14.12 -22.06 8.27
C GLY A 197 -12.60 -21.91 8.43
N HIS A 198 -11.82 -22.06 7.35
CA HIS A 198 -10.38 -21.82 7.39
C HIS A 198 -10.05 -20.34 7.58
N LYS A 199 -8.91 -20.09 8.24
CA LYS A 199 -8.36 -18.75 8.49
C LYS A 199 -6.89 -18.70 8.08
N ILE A 200 -6.49 -17.57 7.51
CA ILE A 200 -5.08 -17.24 7.27
C ILE A 200 -4.57 -16.43 8.45
N LEU A 201 -3.44 -16.86 9.02
CA LEU A 201 -2.77 -16.15 10.10
C LEU A 201 -1.63 -15.28 9.55
N LEU A 202 -1.18 -14.33 10.36
CA LEU A 202 -0.07 -13.42 10.03
C LEU A 202 1.21 -14.16 9.61
N ARG A 203 1.49 -15.29 10.27
CA ARG A 203 2.66 -16.14 10.01
C ARG A 203 2.63 -16.87 8.68
N ASP A 204 1.45 -17.05 8.08
CA ASP A 204 1.27 -17.81 6.84
C ASP A 204 1.53 -16.93 5.60
N LEU A 205 1.77 -15.63 5.81
CA LEU A 205 2.10 -14.68 4.75
C LEU A 205 3.49 -14.95 4.17
N LYS A 206 3.57 -14.95 2.84
CA LYS A 206 4.85 -14.94 2.11
C LYS A 206 5.47 -13.55 2.23
N VAL A 207 6.47 -13.42 3.10
CA VAL A 207 7.17 -12.15 3.37
C VAL A 207 8.65 -12.30 3.03
N ASP A 208 9.25 -11.24 2.47
CA ASP A 208 10.70 -11.16 2.26
C ASP A 208 11.41 -11.17 3.64
N PRO A 209 12.56 -11.86 3.79
CA PRO A 209 13.30 -11.90 5.05
C PRO A 209 13.70 -10.51 5.60
N ARG A 210 13.72 -9.47 4.77
CA ARG A 210 14.01 -8.09 5.20
C ARG A 210 12.85 -7.38 5.91
N LEU A 211 11.63 -7.94 5.84
CA LEU A 211 10.43 -7.41 6.47
C LEU A 211 10.26 -8.02 7.86
N GLN A 212 10.41 -7.18 8.89
CA GLN A 212 10.15 -7.61 10.27
C GLN A 212 8.71 -7.25 10.65
N LEU A 213 7.96 -8.20 11.19
CA LEU A 213 6.61 -7.93 11.67
C LEU A 213 6.67 -7.00 12.90
N CYS A 214 5.84 -5.94 12.90
CA CYS A 214 5.74 -5.06 14.07
C CYS A 214 5.03 -5.70 15.26
N HIS A 215 4.20 -6.73 15.01
CA HIS A 215 3.39 -7.36 16.03
C HIS A 215 4.12 -8.55 16.64
N THR A 216 4.08 -8.63 17.97
CA THR A 216 4.57 -9.78 18.74
C THR A 216 3.73 -11.03 18.48
N ASP A 217 2.42 -10.86 18.26
CA ASP A 217 1.48 -11.97 18.07
C ASP A 217 1.31 -12.34 16.59
N SER A 218 2.10 -13.32 16.14
CA SER A 218 2.04 -13.88 14.78
C SER A 218 0.81 -14.77 14.54
N SER A 219 0.04 -15.08 15.58
CA SER A 219 -1.18 -15.89 15.55
C SER A 219 -2.45 -15.10 15.21
N LEU A 220 -2.32 -13.79 14.91
CA LEU A 220 -3.47 -12.96 14.57
C LEU A 220 -4.06 -13.36 13.21
N PRO A 221 -5.37 -13.61 13.12
CA PRO A 221 -6.03 -13.90 11.86
C PRO A 221 -6.12 -12.63 10.99
N ILE A 222 -5.79 -12.78 9.72
CA ILE A 222 -5.92 -11.73 8.71
C ILE A 222 -7.28 -11.84 8.01
N LEU A 223 -7.63 -13.08 7.66
CA LEU A 223 -8.78 -13.41 6.83
C LEU A 223 -9.36 -14.73 7.31
N LYS A 224 -10.70 -14.82 7.27
CA LYS A 224 -11.43 -16.06 7.52
C LYS A 224 -12.51 -16.22 6.47
N ILE A 225 -12.70 -17.44 5.97
CA ILE A 225 -13.86 -17.76 5.13
C ILE A 225 -15.01 -18.17 6.05
N MET A 226 -16.11 -17.43 5.99
CA MET A 226 -17.32 -17.70 6.75
C MET A 226 -18.35 -18.38 5.85
N GLY A 227 -19.05 -19.38 6.38
CA GLY A 227 -20.20 -19.98 5.70
C GLY A 227 -21.47 -19.15 5.91
N THR A 228 -22.48 -19.34 5.06
CA THR A 228 -23.82 -18.86 5.37
C THR A 228 -24.43 -19.67 6.50
N ARG A 229 -25.38 -19.07 7.24
CA ARG A 229 -25.99 -19.66 8.44
C ARG A 229 -26.60 -21.06 8.22
N SER A 230 -27.07 -21.35 7.01
CA SER A 230 -27.58 -22.66 6.58
C SER A 230 -26.52 -23.76 6.46
N MET A 231 -25.22 -23.41 6.38
CA MET A 231 -24.11 -24.36 6.29
C MET A 231 -23.35 -24.52 7.61
N GLU A 232 -23.36 -23.50 8.47
CA GLU A 232 -22.73 -23.59 9.79
C GLU A 232 -23.43 -24.64 10.68
N GLU A 233 -24.73 -24.86 10.48
CA GLU A 233 -25.53 -25.88 11.16
C GLU A 233 -25.22 -27.32 10.68
N ALA A 234 -24.73 -27.49 9.44
CA ALA A 234 -24.33 -28.79 8.90
C ALA A 234 -22.89 -29.20 9.28
N ALA A 235 -22.07 -28.26 9.75
CA ALA A 235 -20.65 -28.48 10.10
C ALA A 235 -20.44 -28.76 11.60
N VAL A 236 -21.49 -28.71 12.42
CA VAL A 236 -21.41 -29.12 13.83
C VAL A 236 -21.64 -30.63 13.89
N PRO A 237 -20.64 -31.47 14.25
CA PRO A 237 -20.90 -32.89 14.43
C PRO A 237 -21.87 -33.06 15.61
N ALA A 238 -22.96 -33.80 15.38
CA ALA A 238 -23.85 -34.25 16.43
C ALA A 238 -23.04 -35.00 17.51
N LYS A 239 -23.29 -34.65 18.77
CA LYS A 239 -22.66 -35.22 19.97
C LYS A 239 -22.83 -36.73 20.07
#